data_AF-A0A432HMX6-F1
#
_entry.id   AF-A0A432HMX6-F1
#
_cell.length_a   1.000
_cell.length_b   1.000
_cell.length_c   1.000
_cell.angle_alpha   90.00
_cell.angle_beta   90.00
_cell.angle_gamma   90.00
#
_symmetry.space_group_name_H-M   'P 1'
#
loop_
_entity.id
_entity.type
_entity.pdbx_description
1 polymer ?
#
loop_
_entity_poly.entity_id
_entity_poly.type
_entity_poly.pdbx_seq_one_letter_code
_entity_poly.pdbx_strand_id
1 'polypeptide(L)'
;MKNRDMYQRARKRVKKRLGFYLHLAIYVTVNFLLIATNLSTTADCLWAKWPLMGWGIGLFFHGAGVFLFSEKSHIIQKMIENEMEKDI
;
A
#
# COMPACT_ATOMS: atom_id res chain seq x y z
N MET A 1 27.51 -3.70 -14.12
CA MET A 1 26.09 -4.15 -14.15
C MET A 1 25.38 -3.93 -12.81
N LYS A 2 26.03 -4.19 -11.66
CA LYS A 2 25.53 -3.98 -10.27
C LYS A 2 24.72 -2.69 -10.02
N ASN A 3 25.12 -1.55 -10.60
CA ASN A 3 24.40 -0.27 -10.47
C ASN A 3 23.01 -0.25 -11.16
N ARG A 4 22.85 -0.93 -12.31
CA ARG A 4 21.54 -0.99 -12.99
C ARG A 4 20.54 -1.79 -12.17
N ASP A 5 20.96 -2.91 -11.57
CA ASP A 5 20.06 -3.75 -10.77
C ASP A 5 19.59 -3.05 -9.49
N MET A 6 20.50 -2.36 -8.81
CA MET A 6 20.17 -1.53 -7.64
C MET A 6 19.18 -0.42 -8.00
N TYR A 7 19.43 0.29 -9.11
CA TYR A 7 18.54 1.34 -9.59
C TYR A 7 17.15 0.81 -9.96
N GLN A 8 17.05 -0.31 -10.68
CA GLN A 8 15.76 -0.90 -11.06
C GLN A 8 14.97 -1.37 -9.83
N ARG A 9 15.64 -1.96 -8.83
CA ARG A 9 15.00 -2.35 -7.55
C ARG A 9 14.51 -1.14 -6.78
N ALA A 10 15.30 -0.06 -6.71
CA ALA A 10 14.89 1.20 -6.08
C ALA A 10 13.68 1.81 -6.80
N ARG A 11 13.73 1.89 -8.13
CA ARG A 11 12.64 2.41 -8.97
C ARG A 11 11.34 1.61 -8.80
N LYS A 12 11.42 0.27 -8.75
CA LYS A 12 10.24 -0.60 -8.53
C LYS A 12 9.61 -0.37 -7.15
N ARG A 13 10.42 -0.15 -6.11
CA ARG A 13 9.96 0.19 -4.75
C ARG A 13 9.24 1.53 -4.71
N VAL A 14 9.83 2.57 -5.33
CA VAL A 14 9.22 3.91 -5.40
C VAL A 14 7.90 3.86 -6.17
N LYS A 15 7.84 3.17 -7.32
CA LYS A 15 6.61 3.05 -8.12
C LYS A 15 5.46 2.38 -7.34
N LYS A 16 5.76 1.34 -6.55
CA LYS A 16 4.76 0.68 -5.70
C LYS A 16 4.22 1.61 -4.61
N ARG A 17 5.11 2.36 -3.93
CA ARG A 17 4.71 3.36 -2.94
C ARG A 17 3.85 4.47 -3.56
N LEU A 18 4.25 4.97 -4.72
CA LEU A 18 3.51 6.01 -5.43
C LEU A 18 2.10 5.55 -5.83
N GLY A 19 1.96 4.30 -6.30
CA GLY A 19 0.67 3.70 -6.60
C GLY A 19 -0.24 3.60 -5.36
N PHE A 20 0.32 3.21 -4.21
CA PHE A 20 -0.40 3.20 -2.94
C PHE A 20 -0.85 4.62 -2.52
N TYR A 21 0.02 5.63 -2.63
CA TYR A 21 -0.33 7.01 -2.29
C TYR A 21 -1.45 7.57 -3.19
N LEU A 22 -1.44 7.25 -4.48
CA LEU A 22 -2.50 7.66 -5.39
C LEU A 22 -3.84 7.00 -5.00
N HIS A 23 -3.82 5.71 -4.67
CA HIS A 23 -5.01 5.00 -4.22
C HIS A 23 -5.54 5.56 -2.89
N LEU A 24 -4.65 5.87 -1.94
CA LEU A 24 -4.98 6.54 -0.68
C LEU A 24 -5.57 7.93 -0.90
N ALA A 25 -5.00 8.73 -1.80
CA ALA A 25 -5.49 10.07 -2.11
C ALA A 25 -6.90 10.03 -2.71
N ILE A 26 -7.16 9.10 -3.64
CA ILE A 26 -8.50 8.87 -4.20
C ILE A 26 -9.47 8.43 -3.10
N TYR A 27 -9.05 7.48 -2.24
CA TYR A 27 -9.88 7.01 -1.13
C TYR A 27 -10.27 8.16 -0.20
N VAL A 28 -9.32 8.99 0.24
CA VAL A 28 -9.60 10.14 1.12
C VAL A 28 -10.53 11.15 0.42
N THR A 29 -10.25 11.50 -0.84
CA THR A 29 -11.05 12.47 -1.59
C THR A 29 -12.50 12.01 -1.76
N VAL A 30 -12.71 10.74 -2.17
CA VAL A 30 -14.05 10.17 -2.36
C VAL A 30 -14.80 10.06 -1.04
N ASN A 31 -14.15 9.58 0.02
CA ASN A 31 -14.79 9.48 1.34
C ASN A 31 -15.14 10.86 1.90
N PHE A 32 -14.28 11.86 1.70
CA PHE A 32 -14.57 13.23 2.10
C PHE A 32 -15.81 13.78 1.38
N LEU A 33 -15.91 13.59 0.06
CA LEU A 33 -17.09 13.98 -0.71
C LEU A 33 -18.36 13.23 -0.26
N LEU A 34 -18.26 11.92 0.02
CA LEU A 34 -19.37 11.12 0.52
C LEU A 34 -19.86 11.60 1.88
N ILE A 35 -18.95 11.89 2.81
CA ILE A 35 -19.29 12.43 4.13
C ILE A 35 -19.93 13.82 3.99
N ALA A 36 -19.36 14.71 3.17
CA ALA A 36 -19.91 16.04 2.92
C ALA A 36 -21.33 15.98 2.32
N THR A 37 -21.57 15.04 1.41
CA THR A 37 -22.90 14.81 0.81
C THR A 37 -23.88 14.24 1.83
N ASN A 38 -23.42 13.30 2.68
CA ASN A 38 -24.24 12.71 3.73
C ASN A 38 -24.70 13.76 4.75
N LEU A 39 -23.82 14.68 5.13
CA LEU A 39 -24.14 15.79 6.03
C LEU A 39 -25.13 16.78 5.40
N SER A 40 -25.08 16.94 4.06
CA SER A 40 -25.97 17.85 3.33
C SER A 40 -27.37 17.28 3.07
N THR A 41 -27.51 15.95 2.91
CA THR A 41 -28.77 15.33 2.47
C THR A 41 -29.67 14.86 3.63
N THR A 42 -29.16 14.04 4.56
CA THR A 42 -29.93 13.54 5.73
C THR A 42 -28.98 12.92 6.74
N ALA A 43 -28.91 13.48 7.96
CA ALA A 43 -27.98 13.04 9.01
C ALA A 43 -28.34 11.68 9.66
N ASP A 44 -29.59 11.21 9.50
CA ASP A 44 -30.09 10.03 10.21
C ASP A 44 -29.56 8.68 9.68
N CYS A 45 -29.00 8.64 8.46
CA CYS A 45 -28.42 7.42 7.92
C CYS A 45 -27.03 7.70 7.33
N LEU A 46 -25.99 7.32 8.06
CA LEU A 46 -24.59 7.38 7.63
C LEU A 46 -24.29 6.31 6.56
N TRP A 47 -24.92 6.43 5.40
CA TRP A 47 -24.71 5.48 4.29
C TRP A 47 -23.26 5.50 3.78
N ALA A 48 -22.57 6.63 3.94
CA ALA A 48 -21.14 6.78 3.65
C ALA A 48 -20.23 5.82 4.43
N LYS A 49 -20.68 5.23 5.56
CA LYS A 49 -19.87 4.27 6.34
C LYS A 49 -19.57 2.98 5.58
N TRP A 50 -20.46 2.56 4.69
CA TRP A 50 -20.34 1.30 3.95
C TRP A 50 -19.19 1.31 2.94
N PRO A 51 -19.09 2.31 2.02
CA PRO A 51 -17.92 2.44 1.16
C PRO A 51 -16.64 2.69 1.97
N LEU A 52 -16.72 3.43 3.09
CA LEU A 52 -15.56 3.67 3.95
C LEU A 52 -14.99 2.37 4.54
N MET A 53 -15.84 1.49 5.06
CA MET A 53 -15.43 0.17 5.58
C MET A 53 -14.99 -0.78 4.46
N GLY A 54 -15.79 -0.93 3.39
CA GLY A 54 -15.48 -1.87 2.31
C GLY A 54 -14.18 -1.54 1.59
N TRP A 55 -14.00 -0.28 1.18
CA TRP A 55 -12.78 0.15 0.51
C TRP A 55 -11.62 0.33 1.49
N GLY A 56 -11.89 0.67 2.75
CA GLY A 56 -10.87 0.82 3.79
C GLY A 56 -10.12 -0.49 4.05
N ILE A 57 -10.83 -1.62 4.06
CA ILE A 57 -10.22 -2.95 4.21
C ILE A 57 -9.31 -3.26 3.01
N GLY A 58 -9.77 -3.00 1.77
CA GLY A 58 -8.96 -3.21 0.58
C GLY A 58 -7.70 -2.34 0.56
N LEU A 59 -7.82 -1.07 0.97
CA LEU A 59 -6.70 -0.15 1.11
C LEU A 59 -5.70 -0.62 2.17
N PHE A 60 -6.18 -1.11 3.31
CA PHE A 60 -5.34 -1.66 4.38
C PHE A 60 -4.50 -2.85 3.88
N PHE A 61 -5.13 -3.83 3.22
CA PHE A 61 -4.40 -4.96 2.66
C PHE A 61 -3.44 -4.56 1.52
N HIS A 62 -3.81 -3.57 0.70
CA HIS A 62 -2.93 -3.05 -0.33
C HIS A 62 -1.68 -2.37 0.27
N GLY A 63 -1.88 -1.55 1.31
CA GLY A 63 -0.79 -0.91 2.06
C GLY A 63 0.11 -1.93 2.75
N ALA A 64 -0.48 -2.85 3.50
CA ALA A 64 0.22 -3.98 4.09
C ALA A 64 1.07 -4.71 3.04
N GLY A 65 0.53 -4.93 1.84
CA GLY A 65 1.28 -5.58 0.78
C GLY A 65 2.45 -4.76 0.23
N VAL A 66 2.29 -3.44 0.09
CA VAL A 66 3.34 -2.54 -0.40
C VAL A 66 4.46 -2.36 0.63
N PHE A 67 4.15 -2.29 1.91
CA PHE A 67 5.12 -2.06 2.97
C PHE A 67 5.71 -3.36 3.54
N LEU A 68 4.90 -4.38 3.87
CA LEU A 68 5.37 -5.62 4.51
C LEU A 68 6.02 -6.60 3.51
N PHE A 69 5.47 -6.80 2.31
CA PHE A 69 6.12 -7.70 1.34
C PHE A 69 7.39 -7.07 0.73
N SER A 70 7.49 -5.74 0.70
CA SER A 70 8.74 -5.08 0.28
C SER A 70 9.87 -5.30 1.28
N GLU A 71 9.57 -5.43 2.57
CA GLU A 71 10.53 -5.72 3.64
C GLU A 71 10.90 -7.21 3.68
N LYS A 72 9.90 -8.11 3.68
CA LYS A 72 10.14 -9.57 3.73
C LYS A 72 11.02 -10.07 2.60
N SER A 73 10.86 -9.54 1.39
CA SER A 73 11.70 -9.95 0.24
C SER A 73 13.19 -9.66 0.46
N HIS A 74 13.54 -8.64 1.25
CA HIS A 74 14.93 -8.28 1.51
C HIS A 74 15.54 -9.17 2.60
N ILE A 75 14.76 -9.47 3.64
CA ILE A 75 15.17 -10.34 4.74
C ILE A 75 15.37 -11.78 4.25
N ILE A 76 14.46 -12.29 3.40
CA ILE A 76 14.56 -13.64 2.85
C ILE A 76 15.81 -13.78 1.98
N GLN A 77 16.13 -12.81 1.12
CA GLN A 77 17.37 -12.88 0.34
C GLN A 77 18.62 -12.85 1.22
N LYS A 78 18.61 -12.05 2.30
CA LYS A 78 19.74 -12.01 3.25
C LYS A 78 19.91 -13.32 4.02
N MET A 79 18.81 -14.00 4.37
CA MET A 79 18.87 -15.33 4.98
C MET A 79 19.41 -16.39 4.01
N ILE A 80 18.98 -16.36 2.75
CA ILE A 80 19.48 -17.29 1.73
C ILE A 80 20.99 -17.08 1.49
N GLU A 81 21.44 -15.83 1.39
CA GLU A 81 22.86 -15.50 1.22
C GLU A 81 23.71 -15.95 2.41
N ASN A 82 23.25 -15.71 3.64
CA ASN A 82 23.92 -16.18 4.86
C ASN A 82 24.02 -17.71 4.94
N GLU A 83 23.04 -18.46 4.42
CA GLU A 83 23.07 -19.92 4.47
C GLU A 83 24.03 -20.47 3.40
N MET A 84 24.03 -19.87 2.20
CA MET A 84 24.99 -20.20 1.15
C MET A 84 26.43 -19.92 1.55
N GLU A 85 26.68 -18.90 2.38
CA GLU A 85 28.03 -18.55 2.87
C GLU A 85 28.54 -19.52 3.96
N LYS A 86 27.65 -20.21 4.68
CA LYS A 86 28.03 -21.21 5.68
C LYS A 86 28.37 -22.58 5.08
N ASP A 87 27.85 -22.86 3.88
CA ASP A 87 28.07 -24.12 3.15
C ASP A 87 29.32 -24.08 2.25
N ILE A 88 30.05 -22.95 2.22
CA ILE A 88 31.32 -22.74 1.49
C ILE A 88 32.48 -22.71 2.48
#